data_AF-A0A3P1W1G6-F1
#
_entry.id   AF-A0A3P1W1G6-F1
#
_cell.length_a   1.000
_cell.length_b   1.000
_cell.length_c   1.000
_cell.angle_alpha   90.00
_cell.angle_beta   90.00
_cell.angle_gamma   90.00
#
_symmetry.space_group_name_H-M   'P 1'
#
loop_
_entity.id
_entity.type
_entity.pdbx_description
1 polymer ?
#
loop_
_entity_poly.entity_id
_entity_poly.type
_entity_poly.pdbx_seq_one_letter_code
_entity_poly.pdbx_strand_id
1 'polypeptide(L)'
;PNGDDATCTATANTGFVFDSFSGDCTGATCALTNVTSAKSVTANFTAAATTHAITTAVNPAGSGTVSCTPNPVPNGSDATCTATANTGFAFDGFSGDCTGATCALTNVTSAKSVTAAFKDVRRRFEGTTVPPSGAGAPAVATFTGGGASCRFDAGSTAFIAAPAAPPSGQSLPHGAFRFKLTGCDVGSTVTMSVQWPGAVGGALKYGRASSSATADSFYAHPGISASGNTTSITLTDGGLGDADNAANGEISDPLAATKAITAGPMGVTAVPTLGHWGLMLLGLAVAGLGARRLRKAA
;
A
#
# COMPACT_ATOMS: atom_id res chain seq x y z
N PRO A 1 -20.54 80.69 0.59
CA PRO A 1 -20.32 81.96 1.30
C PRO A 1 -18.82 82.10 1.58
N ASN A 2 -18.27 83.30 1.63
CA ASN A 2 -16.87 83.45 2.06
C ASN A 2 -16.78 83.13 3.56
N GLY A 3 -15.94 82.16 3.92
CA GLY A 3 -15.66 81.82 5.32
C GLY A 3 -16.48 80.65 5.90
N ASP A 4 -17.18 79.86 5.08
CA ASP A 4 -17.81 78.63 5.54
C ASP A 4 -16.78 77.48 5.64
N ASP A 5 -17.12 76.48 6.46
CA ASP A 5 -16.37 75.22 6.55
C ASP A 5 -16.81 74.23 5.45
N ALA A 6 -15.90 73.37 5.01
CA ALA A 6 -16.13 72.34 4.01
C ALA A 6 -15.49 71.01 4.42
N THR A 7 -16.19 69.90 4.19
CA THR A 7 -15.67 68.55 4.42
C THR A 7 -15.62 67.76 3.13
N CYS A 8 -14.51 67.08 2.86
CA CYS A 8 -14.37 66.21 1.71
C CYS A 8 -14.63 64.74 2.09
N THR A 9 -15.38 64.04 1.25
CA THR A 9 -15.62 62.60 1.36
C THR A 9 -15.12 61.90 0.11
N ALA A 10 -14.50 60.73 0.27
CA ALA A 10 -14.00 59.92 -0.83
C ALA A 10 -14.66 58.54 -0.78
N THR A 11 -15.23 58.10 -1.91
CA THR A 11 -15.78 56.75 -2.09
C THR A 11 -14.96 56.07 -3.16
N ALA A 12 -14.33 54.95 -2.82
CA ALA A 12 -13.53 54.21 -3.78
C ALA A 12 -14.42 53.48 -4.78
N ASN A 13 -14.03 53.49 -6.06
CA ASN A 13 -14.63 52.62 -7.07
C ASN A 13 -14.21 51.16 -6.83
N THR A 14 -14.98 50.22 -7.39
CA THR A 14 -14.65 48.78 -7.36
C THR A 14 -13.20 48.54 -7.82
N GLY A 15 -12.45 47.76 -7.04
CA GLY A 15 -11.04 47.45 -7.32
C GLY A 15 -10.03 48.45 -6.77
N PHE A 16 -10.48 49.50 -6.07
CA PHE A 16 -9.62 50.47 -5.41
C PHE A 16 -10.00 50.63 -3.93
N VAL A 17 -9.05 51.11 -3.13
CA VAL A 17 -9.23 51.49 -1.72
C VAL A 17 -8.80 52.94 -1.57
N PHE A 18 -9.54 53.72 -0.78
CA PHE A 18 -9.14 55.09 -0.44
C PHE A 18 -7.87 55.04 0.42
N ASP A 19 -6.85 55.80 0.01
CA ASP A 19 -5.57 55.87 0.71
C ASP A 19 -5.52 57.12 1.60
N SER A 20 -5.65 58.31 1.02
CA SER A 20 -5.49 59.58 1.74
C SER A 20 -5.98 60.78 0.94
N PHE A 21 -6.31 61.88 1.63
CA PHE A 21 -6.40 63.20 1.01
C PHE A 21 -5.02 63.87 0.94
N SER A 22 -4.80 64.69 -0.08
CA SER A 22 -3.63 65.57 -0.22
C SER A 22 -4.02 66.93 -0.80
N GLY A 23 -3.12 67.92 -0.71
CA GLY A 23 -3.36 69.30 -1.12
C GLY A 23 -3.60 70.21 0.08
N ASP A 24 -4.66 71.01 0.05
CA ASP A 24 -5.01 71.97 1.11
C ASP A 24 -5.49 71.32 2.42
N CYS A 25 -5.68 70.00 2.43
CA CYS A 25 -5.90 69.15 3.59
C CYS A 25 -5.25 67.78 3.35
N THR A 26 -4.89 67.07 4.42
CA THR A 26 -4.16 65.80 4.32
C THR A 26 -4.68 64.74 5.30
N GLY A 27 -4.43 63.47 4.98
CA GLY A 27 -4.74 62.34 5.86
C GLY A 27 -6.03 61.61 5.50
N ALA A 28 -6.50 60.74 6.40
CA ALA A 28 -7.68 59.89 6.15
C ALA A 28 -9.00 60.67 6.12
N THR A 29 -9.01 61.88 6.69
CA THR A 29 -10.15 62.78 6.72
C THR A 29 -9.71 64.16 6.28
N CYS A 30 -10.57 64.89 5.57
CA CYS A 30 -10.30 66.25 5.15
C CYS A 30 -11.45 67.18 5.54
N ALA A 31 -11.14 68.16 6.40
CA ALA A 31 -12.00 69.27 6.73
C ALA A 31 -11.21 70.57 6.56
N LEU A 32 -11.80 71.52 5.85
CA LEU A 32 -11.29 72.86 5.62
C LEU A 32 -12.18 73.82 6.40
N THR A 33 -11.58 74.68 7.20
CA THR A 33 -12.33 75.70 7.97
C THR A 33 -12.16 77.08 7.35
N ASN A 34 -13.21 77.90 7.41
CA ASN A 34 -13.17 79.30 7.00
C ASN A 34 -12.60 79.50 5.58
N VAL A 35 -13.22 78.85 4.58
CA VAL A 35 -12.74 78.89 3.19
C VAL A 35 -13.05 80.25 2.55
N THR A 36 -12.01 81.09 2.40
CA THR A 36 -12.10 82.45 1.81
C THR A 36 -11.39 82.59 0.46
N SER A 37 -10.78 81.53 -0.05
CA SER A 37 -10.13 81.46 -1.35
C SER A 37 -10.29 80.07 -1.96
N ALA A 38 -10.00 79.93 -3.25
CA ALA A 38 -10.03 78.62 -3.90
C ALA A 38 -9.11 77.62 -3.16
N LYS A 39 -9.60 76.39 -3.00
CA LYS A 39 -8.89 75.27 -2.39
C LYS A 39 -8.82 74.10 -3.36
N SER A 40 -7.72 73.36 -3.33
CA SER A 40 -7.48 72.17 -4.13
C SER A 40 -7.18 70.99 -3.21
N VAL A 41 -8.01 69.96 -3.30
CA VAL A 41 -7.90 68.73 -2.54
C VAL A 41 -7.96 67.56 -3.51
N THR A 42 -7.02 66.62 -3.37
CA THR A 42 -6.96 65.39 -4.15
C THR A 42 -7.25 64.21 -3.24
N ALA A 43 -8.17 63.34 -3.62
CA ALA A 43 -8.35 62.03 -2.99
C ALA A 43 -7.48 61.00 -3.71
N ASN A 44 -6.56 60.38 -2.97
CA ASN A 44 -5.65 59.35 -3.48
C ASN A 44 -6.26 57.97 -3.22
N PHE A 45 -6.16 57.09 -4.21
CA PHE A 45 -6.65 55.73 -4.15
C PHE A 45 -5.55 54.77 -4.59
N THR A 46 -5.51 53.60 -3.96
CA THR A 46 -4.62 52.51 -4.34
C THR A 46 -5.44 51.33 -4.84
N ALA A 47 -4.86 50.51 -5.73
CA ALA A 47 -5.53 49.30 -6.18
C ALA A 47 -5.75 48.35 -5.00
N ALA A 48 -6.95 47.79 -4.88
CA ALA A 48 -7.23 46.76 -3.88
C ALA A 48 -6.35 45.54 -4.16
N ALA A 49 -5.70 45.00 -3.11
CA ALA A 49 -4.90 43.79 -3.24
C ALA A 49 -5.80 42.64 -3.73
N THR A 50 -5.49 42.08 -4.90
CA THR A 50 -6.16 40.88 -5.40
C THR A 50 -5.52 39.66 -4.78
N THR A 51 -6.34 38.71 -4.32
CA THR A 51 -5.89 37.47 -3.69
C THR A 51 -6.58 36.27 -4.31
N HIS A 52 -5.88 35.14 -4.39
CA HIS A 52 -6.35 33.90 -5.00
C HIS A 52 -6.43 32.78 -3.97
N ALA A 53 -7.58 32.12 -3.86
CA ALA A 53 -7.74 30.99 -2.94
C ALA A 53 -7.02 29.74 -3.47
N ILE A 54 -6.45 28.95 -2.56
CA ILE A 54 -6.02 27.57 -2.81
C ILE A 54 -7.04 26.65 -2.16
N THR A 55 -7.79 25.91 -2.98
CA THR A 55 -8.65 24.82 -2.52
C THR A 55 -7.78 23.61 -2.20
N THR A 56 -7.99 23.00 -1.04
CA THR A 56 -7.21 21.83 -0.64
C THR A 56 -8.09 20.61 -0.40
N ALA A 57 -7.56 19.42 -0.70
CA ALA A 57 -8.23 18.15 -0.50
C ALA A 57 -7.26 17.08 0.02
N VAL A 58 -7.79 16.06 0.68
CA VAL A 58 -7.05 14.88 1.14
C VAL A 58 -7.66 13.61 0.56
N ASN A 59 -6.80 12.69 0.13
CA ASN A 59 -7.24 11.40 -0.41
C ASN A 59 -6.41 10.26 0.19
N PRO A 60 -7.02 9.28 0.88
CA PRO A 60 -8.44 9.19 1.24
C PRO A 60 -8.91 10.29 2.22
N ALA A 61 -10.22 10.53 2.30
CA ALA A 61 -10.77 11.44 3.30
C ALA A 61 -10.42 10.96 4.72
N GLY A 62 -9.99 11.88 5.59
CA GLY A 62 -9.61 11.56 6.98
C GLY A 62 -8.23 10.89 7.15
N SER A 63 -7.46 10.70 6.07
CA SER A 63 -6.11 10.11 6.13
C SER A 63 -5.01 11.08 6.58
N GLY A 64 -5.31 12.38 6.61
CA GLY A 64 -4.37 13.43 7.02
C GLY A 64 -4.98 14.82 6.84
N THR A 65 -4.11 15.83 6.84
CA THR A 65 -4.44 17.23 6.58
C THR A 65 -3.48 17.81 5.54
N VAL A 66 -3.91 18.87 4.86
CA VAL A 66 -3.08 19.69 3.97
C VAL A 66 -3.35 21.17 4.27
N SER A 67 -2.28 21.98 4.30
CA SER A 67 -2.37 23.42 4.51
C SER A 67 -1.39 24.13 3.58
N CYS A 68 -1.85 25.20 2.94
CA CYS A 68 -1.04 26.05 2.07
C CYS A 68 -0.91 27.44 2.68
N THR A 69 0.31 28.00 2.67
CA THR A 69 0.58 29.32 3.24
C THR A 69 1.38 30.18 2.25
N PRO A 70 0.96 31.43 1.98
CA PRO A 70 -0.32 32.04 2.39
C PRO A 70 -1.52 31.39 1.69
N ASN A 71 -2.73 31.54 2.26
CA ASN A 71 -4.00 31.22 1.60
C ASN A 71 -5.11 32.08 2.24
N PRO A 72 -5.72 33.04 1.52
CA PRO A 72 -5.55 33.31 0.09
C PRO A 72 -4.19 33.94 -0.24
N VAL A 73 -3.69 33.70 -1.46
CA VAL A 73 -2.37 34.12 -1.95
C VAL A 73 -2.48 35.49 -2.60
N PRO A 74 -1.67 36.51 -2.23
CA PRO A 74 -1.64 37.76 -2.97
C PRO A 74 -1.24 37.54 -4.43
N ASN A 75 -1.85 38.29 -5.36
CA ASN A 75 -1.62 38.11 -6.78
C ASN A 75 -0.14 38.25 -7.16
N GLY A 76 0.38 37.24 -7.86
CA GLY A 76 1.78 37.15 -8.27
C GLY A 76 2.74 36.70 -7.17
N SER A 77 2.24 36.41 -5.96
CA SER A 77 3.05 35.83 -4.88
C SER A 77 3.11 34.31 -4.95
N ASP A 78 4.02 33.74 -4.16
CA ASP A 78 4.20 32.29 -4.05
C ASP A 78 3.45 31.73 -2.82
N ALA A 79 3.17 30.44 -2.84
CA ALA A 79 2.61 29.70 -1.71
C ALA A 79 3.19 28.29 -1.61
N THR A 80 3.38 27.80 -0.39
CA THR A 80 3.87 26.43 -0.14
C THR A 80 2.81 25.62 0.58
N CYS A 81 2.59 24.38 0.16
CA CYS A 81 1.67 23.46 0.81
C CYS A 81 2.42 22.37 1.57
N THR A 82 1.91 22.05 2.76
CA THR A 82 2.41 21.02 3.66
C THR A 82 1.30 20.03 3.95
N ALA A 83 1.66 18.75 4.06
CA ALA A 83 0.74 17.66 4.35
C ALA A 83 1.18 16.96 5.63
N THR A 84 0.22 16.62 6.50
CA THR A 84 0.47 15.87 7.74
C THR A 84 -0.41 14.64 7.75
N ALA A 85 0.20 13.46 7.86
CA ALA A 85 -0.53 12.19 7.89
C ALA A 85 -1.16 11.97 9.28
N ASN A 86 -2.37 11.43 9.30
CA ASN A 86 -2.97 10.92 10.53
C ASN A 86 -2.33 9.59 10.93
N THR A 87 -2.49 9.18 12.19
CA THR A 87 -1.99 7.89 12.69
C THR A 87 -2.45 6.73 11.81
N GLY A 88 -1.50 5.89 11.40
CA GLY A 88 -1.77 4.74 10.54
C GLY A 88 -1.72 5.03 9.03
N PHE A 89 -1.45 6.28 8.64
CA PHE A 89 -1.20 6.66 7.26
C PHE A 89 0.22 7.19 7.08
N ALA A 90 0.70 7.16 5.83
CA ALA A 90 1.91 7.84 5.41
C ALA A 90 1.59 8.74 4.21
N PHE A 91 2.25 9.89 4.13
CA PHE A 91 2.16 10.76 2.97
C PHE A 91 2.72 10.05 1.73
N ASP A 92 2.02 10.15 0.61
CA ASP A 92 2.38 9.51 -0.65
C ASP A 92 2.78 10.52 -1.73
N GLY A 93 2.10 11.68 -1.79
CA GLY A 93 2.46 12.76 -2.70
C GLY A 93 1.37 13.82 -2.84
N PHE A 94 1.74 14.96 -3.42
CA PHE A 94 0.81 15.99 -3.87
C PHE A 94 0.36 15.76 -5.31
N SER A 95 -0.84 16.26 -5.63
CA SER A 95 -1.37 16.38 -6.99
C SER A 95 -2.25 17.63 -7.16
N GLY A 96 -2.62 17.95 -8.40
CA GLY A 96 -3.34 19.18 -8.75
C GLY A 96 -2.41 20.21 -9.40
N ASP A 97 -2.44 21.45 -8.93
CA ASP A 97 -1.57 22.54 -9.42
C ASP A 97 -0.10 22.40 -8.99
N CYS A 98 0.22 21.44 -8.11
CA CYS A 98 1.58 21.02 -7.76
C CYS A 98 1.62 19.50 -7.59
N THR A 99 2.79 18.89 -7.79
CA THR A 99 2.94 17.42 -7.76
C THR A 99 4.23 16.99 -7.06
N GLY A 100 4.25 15.74 -6.57
CA GLY A 100 5.44 15.12 -5.99
C GLY A 100 5.51 15.20 -4.47
N ALA A 101 6.70 15.01 -3.89
CA ALA A 101 6.87 14.95 -2.44
C ALA A 101 6.78 16.33 -1.75
N THR A 102 6.92 17.41 -2.51
CA THR A 102 6.85 18.80 -2.05
C THR A 102 5.91 19.57 -2.95
N CYS A 103 5.23 20.59 -2.41
CA CYS A 103 4.35 21.44 -3.20
C CYS A 103 4.68 22.92 -2.97
N ALA A 104 5.22 23.56 -4.00
CA ALA A 104 5.41 25.00 -4.07
C ALA A 104 4.70 25.52 -5.33
N LEU A 105 3.83 26.51 -5.13
CA LEU A 105 3.12 27.23 -6.18
C LEU A 105 3.81 28.58 -6.33
N THR A 106 4.28 28.89 -7.53
CA THR A 106 4.95 30.17 -7.82
C THR A 106 4.07 31.07 -8.68
N ASN A 107 4.20 32.38 -8.49
CA ASN A 107 3.52 33.41 -9.28
C ASN A 107 2.01 33.14 -9.43
N VAL A 108 1.30 33.03 -8.30
CA VAL A 108 -0.13 32.68 -8.29
C VAL A 108 -0.97 33.86 -8.78
N THR A 109 -1.55 33.72 -9.97
CA THR A 109 -2.38 34.74 -10.64
C THR A 109 -3.84 34.31 -10.84
N SER A 110 -4.21 33.12 -10.35
CA SER A 110 -5.57 32.59 -10.34
C SER A 110 -5.74 31.61 -9.18
N ALA A 111 -6.99 31.24 -8.87
CA ALA A 111 -7.27 30.21 -7.88
C ALA A 111 -6.57 28.87 -8.22
N LYS A 112 -6.16 28.14 -7.19
CA LYS A 112 -5.42 26.88 -7.30
C LYS A 112 -6.11 25.75 -6.54
N SER A 113 -5.75 24.52 -6.87
CA SER A 113 -6.24 23.29 -6.24
C SER A 113 -5.08 22.34 -5.95
N VAL A 114 -4.98 21.87 -4.70
CA VAL A 114 -3.95 20.94 -4.25
C VAL A 114 -4.58 19.78 -3.50
N THR A 115 -4.25 18.55 -3.90
CA THR A 115 -4.64 17.33 -3.19
C THR A 115 -3.41 16.68 -2.57
N ALA A 116 -3.47 16.35 -1.27
CA ALA A 116 -2.50 15.50 -0.61
C ALA A 116 -3.00 14.05 -0.59
N ALA A 117 -2.20 13.14 -1.17
CA ALA A 117 -2.46 11.71 -1.16
C ALA A 117 -1.71 11.02 -0.01
N PHE A 118 -2.38 10.05 0.61
CA PHE A 118 -1.83 9.25 1.70
C PHE A 118 -2.11 7.77 1.46
N LYS A 119 -1.27 6.91 2.03
CA LYS A 119 -1.41 5.44 2.00
C LYS A 119 -1.63 4.88 3.40
N ASP A 120 -2.59 3.96 3.54
CA ASP A 120 -2.84 3.26 4.81
C ASP A 120 -1.73 2.23 5.05
N VAL A 121 -0.80 2.56 5.93
CA VAL A 121 0.35 1.68 6.23
C VAL A 121 -0.05 0.52 7.14
N ARG A 122 -1.23 0.55 7.75
CA ARG A 122 -1.72 -0.53 8.63
C ARG A 122 -2.22 -1.75 7.85
N ARG A 123 -2.45 -1.58 6.54
CA ARG A 123 -2.94 -2.62 5.62
C ARG A 123 -1.86 -3.21 4.73
N ARG A 124 -0.60 -2.87 5.00
CA ARG A 124 0.57 -3.35 4.28
C ARG A 124 1.56 -3.92 5.28
N PHE A 125 2.04 -5.12 5.01
CA PHE A 125 3.10 -5.76 5.76
C PHE A 125 4.23 -6.13 4.79
N GLU A 126 5.45 -5.78 5.14
CA GLU A 126 6.65 -6.11 4.37
C GLU A 126 7.59 -6.95 5.23
N GLY A 127 8.28 -7.89 4.61
CA GLY A 127 9.27 -8.71 5.32
C GLY A 127 10.08 -9.59 4.40
N THR A 128 10.91 -10.45 4.98
CA THR A 128 11.76 -11.38 4.26
C THR A 128 11.21 -12.80 4.35
N THR A 129 11.03 -13.44 3.21
CA THR A 129 10.60 -14.84 3.13
C THR A 129 11.61 -15.79 3.77
N VAL A 130 11.14 -16.96 4.23
CA VAL A 130 11.99 -17.97 4.87
C VAL A 130 11.86 -19.30 4.13
N PRO A 131 12.45 -19.42 2.93
CA PRO A 131 12.37 -20.63 2.12
C PRO A 131 13.24 -21.76 2.69
N PRO A 132 12.96 -23.03 2.35
CA PRO A 132 13.80 -24.17 2.76
C PRO A 132 15.27 -24.07 2.33
N SER A 133 15.56 -23.31 1.26
CA SER A 133 16.95 -23.06 0.80
C SER A 133 17.74 -22.11 1.71
N GLY A 134 17.08 -21.42 2.64
CA GLY A 134 17.67 -20.33 3.44
C GLY A 134 17.85 -19.01 2.68
N ALA A 135 17.62 -18.98 1.36
CA ALA A 135 17.80 -17.79 0.53
C ALA A 135 16.54 -16.90 0.52
N GLY A 136 16.27 -16.24 1.66
CA GLY A 136 15.13 -15.32 1.80
C GLY A 136 15.23 -14.07 0.92
N ALA A 137 14.08 -13.57 0.48
CA ALA A 137 13.96 -12.34 -0.33
C ALA A 137 12.71 -11.53 0.08
N PRO A 138 12.66 -10.22 -0.26
CA PRO A 138 11.55 -9.33 0.11
C PRO A 138 10.20 -9.80 -0.44
N ALA A 139 9.18 -9.75 0.39
CA ALA A 139 7.79 -10.02 0.04
C ALA A 139 6.87 -8.99 0.72
N VAL A 140 5.69 -8.82 0.13
CA VAL A 140 4.71 -7.83 0.57
C VAL A 140 3.35 -8.49 0.69
N ALA A 141 2.67 -8.26 1.80
CA ALA A 141 1.28 -8.63 2.00
C ALA A 141 0.41 -7.37 2.15
N THR A 142 -0.76 -7.39 1.53
CA THR A 142 -1.78 -6.35 1.66
C THR A 142 -3.16 -6.98 1.81
N PHE A 143 -4.11 -6.24 2.36
CA PHE A 143 -5.50 -6.71 2.37
C PHE A 143 -6.52 -5.60 2.14
N THR A 144 -7.69 -5.99 1.67
CA THR A 144 -8.90 -5.16 1.54
C THR A 144 -10.04 -5.77 2.36
N GLY A 145 -11.07 -4.96 2.66
CA GLY A 145 -12.18 -5.37 3.51
C GLY A 145 -11.91 -5.18 5.01
N GLY A 146 -12.72 -5.82 5.85
CA GLY A 146 -12.52 -5.85 7.30
C GLY A 146 -12.97 -4.60 8.09
N GLY A 147 -13.46 -3.54 7.43
CA GLY A 147 -13.79 -2.28 8.12
C GLY A 147 -12.58 -1.36 8.34
N ALA A 148 -12.81 -0.10 8.69
CA ALA A 148 -11.79 0.96 8.67
C ALA A 148 -10.64 0.78 9.69
N SER A 149 -10.91 0.14 10.83
CA SER A 149 -9.95 -0.11 11.92
C SER A 149 -9.14 -1.39 11.77
N CYS A 150 -9.53 -2.27 10.85
CA CYS A 150 -8.84 -3.54 10.60
C CYS A 150 -7.41 -3.27 10.15
N ARG A 151 -6.46 -3.96 10.78
CA ARG A 151 -5.03 -3.80 10.54
C ARG A 151 -4.26 -5.07 10.85
N PHE A 152 -3.06 -5.17 10.29
CA PHE A 152 -2.10 -6.17 10.76
C PHE A 152 -1.73 -5.94 12.24
N ASP A 153 -1.74 -7.00 13.02
CA ASP A 153 -0.98 -7.08 14.27
C ASP A 153 0.47 -7.43 13.93
N ALA A 154 1.36 -6.45 14.03
CA ALA A 154 2.77 -6.59 13.69
C ALA A 154 3.53 -7.58 14.60
N GLY A 155 3.07 -7.80 15.84
CA GLY A 155 3.70 -8.77 16.75
C GLY A 155 3.37 -10.22 16.37
N SER A 156 2.22 -10.43 15.72
CA SER A 156 1.70 -11.76 15.37
C SER A 156 1.80 -12.08 13.88
N THR A 157 2.10 -11.08 13.04
CA THR A 157 2.26 -11.23 11.58
C THR A 157 3.73 -11.37 11.19
N ALA A 158 4.07 -12.39 10.39
CA ALA A 158 5.42 -12.61 9.90
C ALA A 158 5.46 -13.54 8.67
N PHE A 159 6.48 -13.34 7.82
CA PHE A 159 6.96 -14.40 6.94
C PHE A 159 7.76 -15.39 7.77
N ILE A 160 7.45 -16.68 7.66
CA ILE A 160 7.99 -17.74 8.50
C ILE A 160 8.42 -18.94 7.66
N ALA A 161 9.26 -19.80 8.25
CA ALA A 161 9.49 -21.12 7.69
C ALA A 161 8.17 -21.88 7.61
N ALA A 162 8.03 -22.77 6.62
CA ALA A 162 6.84 -23.58 6.49
C ALA A 162 6.60 -24.40 7.79
N PRO A 163 5.39 -24.37 8.37
CA PRO A 163 5.12 -25.02 9.66
C PRO A 163 5.12 -26.56 9.57
N ALA A 164 4.98 -27.12 8.37
CA ALA A 164 5.05 -28.55 8.09
C ALA A 164 5.56 -28.80 6.66
N ALA A 165 5.85 -30.05 6.33
CA ALA A 165 6.10 -30.45 4.95
C ALA A 165 4.82 -30.33 4.11
N PRO A 166 4.89 -29.83 2.86
CA PRO A 166 3.73 -29.76 1.97
C PRO A 166 3.27 -31.16 1.54
N PRO A 167 2.03 -31.30 1.05
CA PRO A 167 1.58 -32.54 0.40
C PRO A 167 2.50 -32.98 -0.74
N SER A 168 2.57 -34.29 -0.99
CA SER A 168 3.41 -34.86 -2.05
C SER A 168 3.14 -34.21 -3.41
N GLY A 169 4.20 -33.95 -4.16
CA GLY A 169 4.13 -33.26 -5.45
C GLY A 169 4.07 -31.73 -5.35
N GLN A 170 4.19 -31.15 -4.15
CA GLN A 170 4.25 -29.71 -3.94
C GLN A 170 5.52 -29.29 -3.21
N SER A 171 5.97 -28.08 -3.52
CA SER A 171 7.05 -27.37 -2.82
C SER A 171 6.54 -26.05 -2.26
N LEU A 172 7.20 -25.55 -1.21
CA LEU A 172 6.93 -24.24 -0.60
C LEU A 172 8.12 -23.31 -0.85
N PRO A 173 8.27 -22.78 -2.08
CA PRO A 173 9.50 -22.12 -2.52
C PRO A 173 9.84 -20.83 -1.77
N HIS A 174 8.89 -20.30 -0.99
CA HIS A 174 9.02 -19.03 -0.26
C HIS A 174 8.70 -19.16 1.24
N GLY A 175 8.53 -20.38 1.76
CA GLY A 175 8.05 -20.60 3.12
C GLY A 175 6.54 -20.33 3.26
N ALA A 176 6.14 -19.71 4.36
CA ALA A 176 4.74 -19.35 4.64
C ALA A 176 4.63 -17.91 5.14
N PHE A 177 3.42 -17.35 5.06
CA PHE A 177 3.04 -16.07 5.62
C PHE A 177 1.99 -16.31 6.70
N ARG A 178 2.37 -16.07 7.96
CA ARG A 178 1.45 -16.05 9.09
C ARG A 178 0.96 -14.63 9.27
N PHE A 179 -0.35 -14.42 9.26
CA PHE A 179 -0.91 -13.12 9.58
C PHE A 179 -1.91 -13.21 10.72
N LYS A 180 -2.03 -12.07 11.40
CA LYS A 180 -3.12 -11.78 12.32
C LYS A 180 -3.65 -10.39 11.98
N LEU A 181 -4.93 -10.31 11.65
CA LEU A 181 -5.65 -9.05 11.55
C LEU A 181 -6.38 -8.79 12.87
N THR A 182 -6.46 -7.53 13.28
CA THR A 182 -7.14 -7.11 14.52
C THR A 182 -7.94 -5.84 14.31
N GLY A 183 -8.99 -5.67 15.12
CA GLY A 183 -9.87 -4.50 15.06
C GLY A 183 -10.72 -4.47 13.79
N CYS A 184 -11.02 -5.64 13.23
CA CYS A 184 -11.89 -5.78 12.08
C CYS A 184 -13.36 -5.78 12.52
N ASP A 185 -14.27 -5.39 11.62
CA ASP A 185 -15.69 -5.49 11.87
C ASP A 185 -16.06 -6.96 12.09
N VAL A 186 -16.84 -7.25 13.12
CA VAL A 186 -17.15 -8.64 13.51
C VAL A 186 -17.90 -9.36 12.38
N GLY A 187 -17.42 -10.54 11.98
CA GLY A 187 -17.98 -11.34 10.90
C GLY A 187 -17.72 -10.79 9.49
N SER A 188 -16.83 -9.80 9.36
CA SER A 188 -16.50 -9.21 8.06
C SER A 188 -15.56 -10.08 7.24
N THR A 189 -15.61 -9.88 5.92
CA THR A 189 -14.73 -10.54 4.97
C THR A 189 -13.52 -9.65 4.64
N VAL A 190 -12.36 -10.29 4.53
CA VAL A 190 -11.10 -9.70 4.05
C VAL A 190 -10.59 -10.48 2.85
N THR A 191 -9.94 -9.77 1.92
CA THR A 191 -9.15 -10.40 0.87
C THR A 191 -7.70 -10.04 1.09
N MET A 192 -6.92 -11.05 1.51
CA MET A 192 -5.47 -10.96 1.67
C MET A 192 -4.80 -11.22 0.32
N SER A 193 -3.75 -10.49 0.02
CA SER A 193 -2.92 -10.63 -1.17
C SER A 193 -1.45 -10.61 -0.76
N VAL A 194 -0.69 -11.61 -1.18
CA VAL A 194 0.74 -11.73 -0.89
C VAL A 194 1.51 -11.79 -2.20
N GLN A 195 2.37 -10.80 -2.43
CA GLN A 195 3.31 -10.74 -3.52
C GLN A 195 4.64 -11.38 -3.06
N TRP A 196 4.95 -12.52 -3.66
CA TRP A 196 6.14 -13.31 -3.36
C TRP A 196 7.34 -12.88 -4.21
N PRO A 197 8.58 -13.23 -3.79
CA PRO A 197 9.78 -12.89 -4.54
C PRO A 197 9.86 -13.54 -5.93
N GLY A 198 9.14 -14.64 -6.15
CA GLY A 198 9.16 -15.40 -7.40
C GLY A 198 7.79 -16.00 -7.74
N ALA A 199 7.70 -16.59 -8.93
CA ALA A 199 6.45 -17.17 -9.43
C ALA A 199 5.98 -18.36 -8.57
N VAL A 200 4.67 -18.43 -8.37
CA VAL A 200 3.97 -19.45 -7.59
C VAL A 200 3.00 -20.22 -8.49
N GLY A 201 2.73 -21.48 -8.15
CA GLY A 201 1.74 -22.32 -8.84
C GLY A 201 0.38 -22.37 -8.15
N GLY A 202 0.30 -21.93 -6.90
CA GLY A 202 -0.89 -21.97 -6.06
C GLY A 202 -0.58 -21.52 -4.64
N ALA A 203 -1.51 -21.76 -3.72
CA ALA A 203 -1.28 -21.68 -2.29
C ALA A 203 -2.12 -22.72 -1.55
N LEU A 204 -1.69 -23.05 -0.35
CA LEU A 204 -2.45 -23.87 0.59
C LEU A 204 -2.57 -23.12 1.91
N LYS A 205 -3.68 -23.37 2.58
CA LYS A 205 -3.88 -22.94 3.94
C LYS A 205 -3.27 -23.98 4.88
N TYR A 206 -2.59 -23.53 5.93
CA TYR A 206 -2.17 -24.39 7.04
C TYR A 206 -3.06 -24.14 8.25
N GLY A 207 -3.65 -25.19 8.82
CA GLY A 207 -4.49 -25.11 10.01
C GLY A 207 -5.55 -26.20 10.03
N ARG A 208 -6.59 -26.02 10.83
CA ARG A 208 -7.74 -26.93 10.86
C ARG A 208 -8.56 -26.82 9.58
N ALA A 209 -8.62 -27.92 8.83
CA ALA A 209 -9.36 -28.00 7.55
C ALA A 209 -10.89 -28.00 7.71
N SER A 210 -11.39 -28.14 8.94
CA SER A 210 -12.82 -28.08 9.29
C SER A 210 -12.97 -27.83 10.80
N SER A 211 -14.19 -27.50 11.24
CA SER A 211 -14.54 -27.41 12.67
C SER A 211 -14.36 -28.72 13.44
N SER A 212 -14.39 -29.86 12.76
CA SER A 212 -14.17 -31.19 13.34
C SER A 212 -12.71 -31.64 13.31
N ALA A 213 -11.80 -30.90 12.67
CA ALA A 213 -10.41 -31.27 12.61
C ALA A 213 -9.73 -31.08 13.99
N THR A 214 -9.00 -32.10 14.43
CA THR A 214 -8.32 -32.11 15.74
C THR A 214 -6.84 -31.71 15.65
N ALA A 215 -6.32 -31.55 14.43
CA ALA A 215 -4.93 -31.20 14.17
C ALA A 215 -4.81 -30.30 12.94
N ASP A 216 -3.75 -29.51 12.91
CA ASP A 216 -3.44 -28.63 11.78
C ASP A 216 -2.81 -29.42 10.62
N SER A 217 -3.23 -29.11 9.41
CA SER A 217 -2.68 -29.69 8.18
C SER A 217 -2.76 -28.70 7.04
N PHE A 218 -2.11 -29.02 5.92
CA PHE A 218 -2.32 -28.29 4.68
C PHE A 218 -3.62 -28.72 4.01
N TYR A 219 -4.43 -27.75 3.59
CA TYR A 219 -5.64 -27.99 2.83
C TYR A 219 -5.88 -26.93 1.76
N ALA A 220 -6.64 -27.31 0.73
CA ALA A 220 -7.11 -26.38 -0.29
C ALA A 220 -8.26 -25.56 0.28
N HIS A 221 -8.19 -24.24 0.14
CA HIS A 221 -9.26 -23.33 0.54
C HIS A 221 -9.92 -22.73 -0.72
N PRO A 222 -11.26 -22.74 -0.83
CA PRO A 222 -11.94 -22.29 -2.06
C PRO A 222 -11.75 -20.80 -2.34
N GLY A 223 -11.45 -19.99 -1.32
CA GLY A 223 -11.14 -18.57 -1.47
C GLY A 223 -9.72 -18.27 -1.95
N ILE A 224 -8.88 -19.29 -2.22
CA ILE A 224 -7.51 -19.09 -2.70
C ILE A 224 -7.48 -18.93 -4.21
N SER A 225 -6.67 -17.98 -4.67
CA SER A 225 -6.24 -17.85 -6.06
C SER A 225 -4.75 -17.53 -6.15
N ALA A 226 -4.13 -17.79 -7.30
CA ALA A 226 -2.74 -17.44 -7.56
C ALA A 226 -2.57 -16.98 -9.02
N SER A 227 -1.76 -15.94 -9.22
CA SER A 227 -1.41 -15.41 -10.54
C SER A 227 0.00 -14.84 -10.51
N GLY A 228 0.86 -15.30 -11.43
CA GLY A 228 2.27 -14.88 -11.47
C GLY A 228 3.00 -15.21 -10.17
N ASN A 229 3.45 -14.17 -9.47
CA ASN A 229 4.09 -14.26 -8.15
C ASN A 229 3.16 -13.85 -6.99
N THR A 230 1.86 -13.74 -7.23
CA THR A 230 0.90 -13.27 -6.22
C THR A 230 -0.09 -14.37 -5.85
N THR A 231 -0.31 -14.56 -4.56
CA THR A 231 -1.38 -15.42 -4.03
C THR A 231 -2.41 -14.54 -3.33
N SER A 232 -3.69 -14.83 -3.49
CA SER A 232 -4.75 -14.15 -2.75
C SER A 232 -5.64 -15.17 -2.03
N ILE A 233 -6.14 -14.81 -0.85
CA ILE A 233 -7.11 -15.58 -0.10
C ILE A 233 -8.20 -14.66 0.46
N THR A 234 -9.46 -15.03 0.24
CA THR A 234 -10.61 -14.39 0.88
C THR A 234 -11.05 -15.19 2.09
N LEU A 235 -11.15 -14.52 3.25
CA LEU A 235 -11.51 -15.09 4.55
C LEU A 235 -12.59 -14.25 5.21
N THR A 236 -13.38 -14.88 6.06
CA THR A 236 -14.38 -14.19 6.90
C THR A 236 -14.03 -14.46 8.36
N ASP A 237 -14.11 -13.42 9.19
CA ASP A 237 -13.96 -13.51 10.65
C ASP A 237 -15.00 -14.49 11.23
N GLY A 238 -14.52 -15.53 11.92
CA GLY A 238 -15.33 -16.68 12.37
C GLY A 238 -15.64 -17.73 11.30
N GLY A 239 -15.05 -17.64 10.11
CA GLY A 239 -15.23 -18.58 8.99
C GLY A 239 -14.13 -19.63 8.88
N LEU A 240 -14.26 -20.54 7.90
CA LEU A 240 -13.22 -21.51 7.57
C LEU A 240 -11.91 -20.78 7.22
N GLY A 241 -10.79 -21.22 7.80
CA GLY A 241 -9.49 -20.57 7.61
C GLY A 241 -9.07 -19.72 8.80
N ASP A 242 -10.03 -19.17 9.53
CA ASP A 242 -9.79 -18.46 10.77
C ASP A 242 -9.50 -19.44 11.91
N ALA A 243 -8.38 -19.23 12.61
CA ALA A 243 -7.80 -20.24 13.50
C ALA A 243 -8.72 -20.69 14.65
N ASP A 244 -9.54 -19.79 15.18
CA ASP A 244 -10.47 -20.05 16.28
C ASP A 244 -11.93 -20.28 15.83
N ASN A 245 -12.24 -20.02 14.56
CA ASN A 245 -13.60 -19.98 14.00
C ASN A 245 -14.58 -19.10 14.80
N ALA A 246 -14.09 -18.10 15.54
CA ALA A 246 -14.92 -17.20 16.33
C ALA A 246 -15.03 -15.84 15.64
N ALA A 247 -16.25 -15.35 15.43
CA ALA A 247 -16.44 -13.98 14.94
C ALA A 247 -16.14 -12.99 16.07
N ASN A 248 -14.91 -12.49 16.15
CA ASN A 248 -14.43 -11.67 17.27
C ASN A 248 -13.65 -10.41 16.83
N GLY A 249 -13.61 -10.13 15.52
CA GLY A 249 -12.87 -9.01 14.94
C GLY A 249 -11.36 -9.26 14.82
N GLU A 250 -10.92 -10.50 15.01
CA GLU A 250 -9.58 -10.99 14.69
C GLU A 250 -9.66 -12.04 13.58
N ILE A 251 -8.66 -12.07 12.69
CA ILE A 251 -8.51 -13.16 11.71
C ILE A 251 -7.08 -13.64 11.81
N SER A 252 -6.86 -14.89 12.21
CA SER A 252 -5.50 -15.46 12.33
C SER A 252 -5.31 -16.67 11.44
N ASP A 253 -4.30 -16.59 10.58
CA ASP A 253 -4.18 -17.54 9.47
C ASP A 253 -2.72 -17.62 8.96
N PRO A 254 -2.14 -18.83 8.88
CA PRO A 254 -0.95 -19.10 8.08
C PRO A 254 -1.30 -19.60 6.66
N LEU A 255 -0.93 -18.79 5.65
CA LEU A 255 -0.99 -19.11 4.22
C LEU A 255 0.39 -19.52 3.70
N ALA A 256 0.50 -20.60 2.93
CA ALA A 256 1.76 -21.01 2.31
C ALA A 256 1.64 -21.08 0.78
N ALA A 257 2.49 -20.35 0.07
CA ALA A 257 2.55 -20.41 -1.39
C ALA A 257 3.13 -21.75 -1.86
N THR A 258 2.49 -22.36 -2.85
CA THR A 258 2.90 -23.64 -3.40
C THR A 258 3.38 -23.52 -4.83
N LYS A 259 4.27 -24.43 -5.20
CA LYS A 259 4.65 -24.68 -6.59
C LYS A 259 4.66 -26.18 -6.82
N ALA A 260 3.99 -26.63 -7.89
CA ALA A 260 4.00 -28.03 -8.27
C ALA A 260 5.44 -28.48 -8.53
N ILE A 261 5.81 -29.61 -7.94
CA ILE A 261 7.01 -30.34 -8.29
C ILE A 261 6.62 -31.21 -9.49
N THR A 262 6.91 -30.74 -10.70
CA THR A 262 6.94 -31.66 -11.84
C THR A 262 8.00 -32.71 -11.53
N ALA A 263 7.58 -33.97 -11.42
CA ALA A 263 8.55 -35.06 -11.46
C ALA A 263 9.37 -34.85 -12.73
N GLY A 264 10.68 -34.62 -12.59
CA GLY A 264 11.58 -34.82 -13.72
C GLY A 264 11.35 -36.23 -14.26
N PRO A 265 11.61 -36.51 -15.56
CA PRO A 265 11.52 -37.87 -16.07
C PRO A 265 12.25 -38.75 -15.07
N MET A 266 11.53 -39.69 -14.43
CA MET A 266 12.16 -40.56 -13.46
C MET A 266 13.35 -41.17 -14.20
N GLY A 267 14.56 -40.82 -13.77
CA GLY A 267 15.75 -41.48 -14.22
C GLY A 267 15.64 -42.90 -13.72
N VAL A 268 14.93 -43.74 -14.46
CA VAL A 268 15.07 -45.18 -14.36
C VAL A 268 16.50 -45.44 -14.77
N THR A 269 17.41 -45.43 -13.80
CA THR A 269 18.72 -46.03 -13.98
C THR A 269 18.41 -47.48 -14.32
N ALA A 270 18.60 -47.83 -15.59
CA ALA A 270 18.41 -49.20 -16.03
C ALA A 270 19.23 -50.09 -15.07
N VAL A 271 18.57 -51.06 -14.45
CA VAL A 271 19.29 -52.12 -13.74
C VAL A 271 20.28 -52.67 -14.75
N PRO A 272 21.61 -52.66 -14.49
CA PRO A 272 22.57 -53.14 -15.46
C PRO A 272 22.24 -54.59 -15.76
N THR A 273 21.68 -54.83 -16.95
CA THR A 273 21.52 -56.18 -17.45
C THR A 273 22.93 -56.70 -17.71
N LEU A 274 23.21 -57.94 -17.29
CA LEU A 274 24.45 -58.59 -17.70
C LEU A 274 24.49 -58.55 -19.23
N GLY A 275 25.52 -57.91 -19.79
CA GLY A 275 25.71 -57.91 -21.25
C GLY A 275 25.71 -59.34 -21.79
N HIS A 276 25.38 -59.52 -23.07
CA HIS A 276 25.29 -60.84 -23.72
C HIS A 276 26.50 -61.75 -23.43
N TRP A 277 27.70 -61.16 -23.31
CA TRP A 277 28.93 -61.85 -22.91
C TRP A 277 28.93 -62.36 -21.47
N GLY A 278 28.38 -61.59 -20.53
CA GLY A 278 28.22 -62.00 -19.13
C GLY A 278 27.22 -63.15 -18.98
N LEU A 279 26.13 -63.14 -19.76
CA LEU A 279 25.17 -64.25 -19.82
C LEU A 279 25.78 -65.51 -20.45
N MET A 280 26.57 -65.37 -21.52
CA MET A 280 27.29 -66.49 -22.12
C MET A 280 28.31 -67.10 -21.15
N LEU A 281 29.08 -66.27 -20.44
CA LEU A 281 30.05 -66.75 -19.45
C LEU A 281 29.36 -67.47 -18.28
N LEU A 282 28.23 -66.95 -17.80
CA LEU A 282 27.46 -67.60 -16.75
C LEU A 282 26.87 -68.94 -17.25
N GLY A 283 26.35 -68.99 -18.48
CA GLY A 283 25.88 -70.22 -19.11
C GLY A 283 26.98 -71.28 -19.25
N LEU A 284 28.17 -70.87 -19.69
CA LEU A 284 29.34 -71.75 -19.80
C LEU A 284 29.84 -72.24 -18.43
N ALA A 285 29.80 -71.39 -17.40
CA ALA A 285 30.16 -71.79 -16.04
C ALA A 285 29.21 -72.85 -15.47
N VAL A 286 27.90 -72.67 -15.68
CA VAL A 286 26.88 -73.65 -15.28
C VAL A 286 27.03 -74.95 -16.06
N ALA A 287 27.23 -74.89 -17.38
CA ALA A 287 27.47 -76.06 -18.22
C ALA A 287 28.75 -76.81 -17.82
N GLY A 288 29.83 -76.10 -17.50
CA GLY A 288 31.09 -76.69 -17.04
C GLY A 288 30.96 -77.38 -15.68
N LEU A 289 30.20 -76.81 -14.75
CA LEU A 289 29.89 -77.45 -13.46
C LEU A 289 29.01 -78.70 -13.63
N GLY A 290 28.03 -78.66 -14.54
CA GLY A 290 27.20 -79.80 -14.89
C GLY A 290 28.02 -80.95 -15.52
N ALA A 291 28.89 -80.63 -16.48
CA ALA A 291 29.77 -81.61 -17.13
C ALA A 291 30.78 -82.25 -16.16
N ARG A 292 31.28 -81.49 -15.16
CA ARG A 292 32.13 -82.03 -14.09
C ARG A 292 31.38 -82.97 -13.15
N ARG A 293 30.09 -82.74 -12.88
CA ARG A 293 29.26 -83.68 -12.12
C ARG A 293 29.00 -84.97 -12.90
N LEU A 294 28.72 -84.87 -14.20
CA LEU A 294 28.49 -86.05 -15.05
C LEU A 294 29.75 -86.91 -15.24
N ARG A 295 30.94 -86.29 -15.36
CA ARG A 295 32.22 -87.03 -15.41
C ARG A 295 32.63 -87.71 -14.09
N LYS A 296 32.03 -87.33 -12.96
CA LYS A 296 32.25 -88.02 -11.67
C LYS A 296 31.24 -89.15 -11.43
N ALA A 297 30.22 -89.27 -12.27
CA ALA A 297 29.15 -90.26 -12.17
C ALA A 297 29.23 -91.37 -13.25
N ALA A 298 30.31 -91.38 -14.04
CA ALA A 298 30.63 -92.39 -15.05
C ALA A 298 31.93 -93.11 -14.68
#